data_AF-A0A729JUS0-F1
#
_entry.id   AF-A0A729JUS0-F1
#
_cell.length_a   1.000
_cell.length_b   1.000
_cell.length_c   1.000
_cell.angle_alpha   90.00
_cell.angle_beta   90.00
_cell.angle_gamma   90.00
#
_symmetry.space_group_name_H-M   'P 1'
#
loop_
_entity.id
_entity.type
_entity.pdbx_description
1 polymer ?
#
loop_
_entity_poly.entity_id
_entity_poly.type
_entity_poly.pdbx_seq_one_letter_code
_entity_poly.pdbx_strand_id
1 'polypeptide(L)'
;MQILKGDMWSDGKKIMLSDLLKKIPFNQWDWYMYEIDATGIAPHGFTMSDFEDFVSSKDEGVKFSWHEIKTFSDSLNDIHHCFLAALSSPKNYDSLIKGDYSSCQALIQIFDSTEWELRIFD
;
A
#
# COMPACT_ATOMS: atom_id res chain seq x y z
N MET A 1 12.03 5.94 -13.33
CA MET A 1 10.81 5.14 -13.06
C MET A 1 11.10 3.67 -13.31
N GLN A 2 11.12 2.90 -12.23
CA GLN A 2 11.24 1.45 -12.24
C GLN A 2 9.86 0.82 -11.97
N ILE A 3 9.48 -0.20 -12.74
CA ILE A 3 8.26 -0.98 -12.50
C ILE A 3 8.66 -2.43 -12.25
N LEU A 4 8.22 -2.97 -11.12
CA LEU A 4 8.30 -4.38 -10.76
C LEU A 4 6.87 -4.90 -10.65
N LYS A 5 6.61 -6.08 -11.22
CA LYS A 5 5.31 -6.74 -11.12
C LYS A 5 5.48 -8.25 -11.03
N GLY A 6 4.47 -8.94 -10.54
CA GLY A 6 4.45 -10.39 -10.50
C GLY A 6 3.17 -10.93 -9.90
N ASP A 7 3.10 -12.26 -9.86
CA ASP A 7 1.98 -12.96 -9.25
C ASP A 7 2.04 -12.85 -7.73
N MET A 8 0.87 -12.87 -7.09
CA MET A 8 0.74 -12.91 -5.64
C MET A 8 1.21 -14.25 -5.05
N TRP A 9 1.42 -15.29 -5.85
CA TRP A 9 1.93 -16.57 -5.40
C TRP A 9 3.29 -16.86 -6.05
N SER A 10 4.30 -17.08 -5.22
CA SER A 10 5.65 -17.41 -5.66
C SER A 10 6.20 -18.53 -4.79
N ASP A 11 6.67 -19.61 -5.40
CA ASP A 11 7.22 -20.80 -4.72
C ASP A 11 6.29 -21.36 -3.62
N GLY A 12 4.97 -21.35 -3.87
CA GLY A 12 3.95 -21.84 -2.95
C GLY A 12 3.69 -20.94 -1.75
N LYS A 13 4.25 -19.72 -1.73
CA LYS A 13 3.99 -18.70 -0.71
C LYS A 13 3.27 -17.51 -1.31
N LYS A 14 2.32 -16.96 -0.56
CA LYS A 14 1.67 -15.70 -0.93
C LYS A 14 2.61 -14.54 -0.61
N ILE A 15 2.78 -13.63 -1.56
CA ILE A 15 3.53 -12.39 -1.42
C ILE A 15 2.73 -11.44 -0.53
N MET A 16 3.35 -10.92 0.51
CA MET A 16 2.72 -9.99 1.45
C MET A 16 3.13 -8.55 1.17
N LEU A 17 2.37 -7.58 1.69
CA LEU A 17 2.74 -6.16 1.62
C LEU A 17 4.14 -5.91 2.19
N SER A 18 4.50 -6.61 3.27
CA SER A 18 5.83 -6.53 3.88
C SER A 18 6.95 -6.96 2.94
N ASP A 19 6.70 -7.91 2.04
CA ASP A 19 7.69 -8.35 1.04
C ASP A 19 7.88 -7.33 -0.09
N LEU A 20 6.80 -6.63 -0.47
CA LEU A 20 6.88 -5.54 -1.44
C LEU A 20 7.63 -4.34 -0.85
N LEU A 21 7.34 -3.98 0.40
CA LEU A 21 8.03 -2.89 1.10
C LEU A 21 9.53 -3.16 1.29
N LYS A 22 9.97 -4.42 1.45
CA LYS A 22 11.40 -4.77 1.53
C LYS A 22 12.18 -4.42 0.25
N LYS A 23 11.51 -4.24 -0.89
CA LYS A 23 12.14 -3.84 -2.16
C LYS A 23 12.44 -2.34 -2.22
N ILE A 24 11.93 -1.56 -1.26
CA ILE A 24 12.09 -0.11 -1.19
C ILE A 24 13.06 0.20 -0.04
N PRO A 25 14.10 1.02 -0.26
CA PRO A 25 15.01 1.40 0.80
C PRO A 25 14.30 2.23 1.88
N PHE A 26 14.90 2.26 3.06
CA PHE A 26 14.47 3.16 4.12
C PHE A 26 14.36 4.61 3.62
N ASN A 27 13.26 5.27 3.92
CA ASN A 27 12.95 6.61 3.43
C ASN A 27 12.21 7.44 4.50
N GLN A 28 12.01 8.72 4.20
CA GLN A 28 11.26 9.68 5.02
C GLN A 28 10.05 10.22 4.24
N TRP A 29 9.51 9.42 3.33
CA TRP A 29 8.37 9.81 2.52
C TRP A 29 7.07 9.72 3.32
N ASP A 30 6.10 10.51 2.89
CA ASP A 30 4.74 10.40 3.40
C ASP A 30 3.99 9.33 2.59
N TRP A 31 3.53 8.28 3.28
CA TRP A 31 2.81 7.17 2.68
C TRP A 31 1.31 7.36 2.90
N TYR A 32 0.51 7.09 1.87
CA TYR A 32 -0.93 7.28 1.86
C TYR A 32 -1.60 5.98 1.41
N MET A 33 -2.42 5.42 2.28
CA MET A 33 -3.20 4.22 2.01
C MET A 33 -4.60 4.64 1.56
N TYR A 34 -4.99 4.21 0.37
CA TYR A 34 -6.25 4.57 -0.26
C TYR A 34 -7.26 3.43 -0.24
N GLU A 35 -6.76 2.20 -0.36
CA GLU A 35 -7.56 0.98 -0.30
C GLU A 35 -6.76 -0.11 0.41
N ILE A 36 -7.46 -0.93 1.17
CA ILE A 36 -6.92 -2.12 1.82
C ILE A 36 -8.06 -3.13 2.00
N ASP A 37 -7.76 -4.40 1.76
CA ASP A 37 -8.55 -5.57 2.14
C ASP A 37 -7.53 -6.60 2.66
N ALA A 38 -7.58 -6.88 3.95
CA ALA A 38 -6.58 -7.70 4.62
C ALA A 38 -7.13 -8.43 5.84
N THR A 39 -6.31 -9.34 6.39
CA THR A 39 -6.56 -9.89 7.73
C THR A 39 -5.32 -9.72 8.59
N GLY A 40 -5.49 -9.49 9.90
CA GLY A 40 -4.38 -9.23 10.81
C GLY A 40 -4.75 -8.21 11.88
N ILE A 41 -3.75 -7.50 12.38
CA ILE A 41 -3.93 -6.44 13.38
C ILE A 41 -3.93 -5.09 12.66
N ALA A 42 -5.05 -4.38 12.73
CA ALA A 42 -5.19 -3.04 12.20
C ALA A 42 -4.50 -2.00 13.10
N PRO A 43 -4.09 -0.84 12.55
CA PRO A 43 -3.45 0.20 13.34
C PRO A 43 -4.46 0.91 14.25
N HIS A 44 -3.94 1.68 15.22
CA HIS A 44 -4.74 2.58 16.09
C HIS A 44 -5.89 1.91 16.88
N GLY A 45 -5.85 0.59 17.06
CA GLY A 45 -6.85 -0.15 17.82
C GLY A 45 -8.17 -0.38 17.09
N PHE A 46 -8.21 -0.16 15.77
CA PHE A 46 -9.35 -0.52 14.93
C PHE A 46 -9.49 -2.05 14.83
N THR A 47 -10.70 -2.51 14.51
CA THR A 47 -10.84 -3.81 13.85
C THR A 47 -10.38 -3.68 12.39
N MET A 48 -10.01 -4.78 11.73
CA MET A 48 -9.60 -4.68 10.33
C MET A 48 -10.72 -4.12 9.43
N SER A 49 -11.95 -4.60 9.61
CA SER A 49 -13.11 -4.08 8.87
C SER A 49 -13.34 -2.58 9.09
N ASP A 50 -13.26 -2.10 10.34
CA ASP A 50 -13.43 -0.65 10.61
C ASP A 50 -12.30 0.17 9.98
N PHE A 51 -11.09 -0.39 9.91
CA PHE A 51 -9.95 0.27 9.28
C PHE A 51 -10.10 0.34 7.75
N GLU A 52 -10.58 -0.73 7.12
CA GLU A 52 -10.89 -0.78 5.68
C GLU A 52 -11.95 0.27 5.31
N ASP A 53 -13.03 0.35 6.09
CA ASP A 53 -14.08 1.37 5.93
C ASP A 53 -13.53 2.78 6.15
N PHE A 54 -12.68 2.96 7.18
CA PHE A 54 -12.06 4.25 7.47
C PHE A 54 -11.15 4.70 6.34
N VAL A 55 -10.29 3.83 5.82
CA VAL A 55 -9.41 4.11 4.67
C VAL A 55 -10.23 4.50 3.45
N SER A 56 -11.26 3.71 3.13
CA SER A 56 -12.15 3.95 1.99
C SER A 56 -12.95 5.26 2.11
N SER A 57 -13.16 5.77 3.32
CA SER A 57 -13.82 7.06 3.56
C SER A 57 -12.94 8.29 3.32
N LYS A 58 -11.64 8.12 3.06
CA LYS A 58 -10.67 9.21 2.89
C LYS A 58 -10.26 9.38 1.43
N ASP A 59 -10.77 10.44 0.81
CA ASP A 59 -10.42 10.78 -0.58
C ASP A 59 -8.91 10.97 -0.80
N GLU A 60 -8.19 11.53 0.18
CA GLU A 60 -6.73 11.75 0.13
C GLU A 60 -5.91 10.61 0.76
N GLY A 61 -6.57 9.51 1.15
CA GLY A 61 -5.95 8.39 1.84
C GLY A 61 -5.59 8.67 3.30
N VAL A 62 -5.20 7.61 4.00
CA VAL A 62 -4.74 7.66 5.40
C VAL A 62 -3.22 7.74 5.41
N LYS A 63 -2.69 8.76 6.09
CA LYS A 63 -1.25 9.03 6.14
C LYS A 63 -0.53 8.11 7.13
N PHE A 64 0.63 7.60 6.71
CA PHE A 64 1.58 6.81 7.48
C PHE A 64 3.01 7.31 7.24
N SER A 65 3.85 7.21 8.26
CA SER A 65 5.30 7.21 8.09
C SER A 65 5.80 5.85 7.61
N TRP A 66 7.05 5.82 7.12
CA TRP A 66 7.73 4.57 6.74
C TRP A 66 7.73 3.50 7.86
N HIS A 67 7.92 3.93 9.12
CA HIS A 67 7.93 3.00 10.25
C HIS A 67 6.54 2.44 10.56
N GLU A 68 5.51 3.29 10.49
CA GLU A 68 4.13 2.85 10.74
C GLU A 68 3.65 1.89 9.66
N ILE A 69 3.92 2.17 8.38
CA ILE A 69 3.52 1.26 7.29
C ILE A 69 4.27 -0.07 7.37
N LYS A 70 5.56 -0.06 7.75
CA LYS A 70 6.32 -1.29 7.99
C LYS A 70 5.73 -2.10 9.13
N THR A 71 5.46 -1.46 10.26
CA THR A 71 4.86 -2.10 11.44
C THR A 71 3.50 -2.71 11.11
N PHE A 72 2.64 -1.96 10.42
CA PHE A 72 1.35 -2.46 9.95
C PHE A 72 1.51 -3.63 8.98
N SER A 73 2.41 -3.52 7.99
CA SER A 73 2.62 -4.60 7.02
C SER A 73 3.10 -5.90 7.65
N ASP A 74 3.88 -5.81 8.73
CA ASP A 74 4.42 -6.97 9.46
C ASP A 74 3.37 -7.57 10.43
N SER A 75 2.25 -6.87 10.70
CA SER A 75 1.14 -7.36 11.54
C SER A 75 -0.02 -7.98 10.75
N LEU A 76 0.10 -8.06 9.42
CA LEU A 76 -0.87 -8.72 8.55
C LEU A 76 -0.65 -10.24 8.51
N ASN A 77 -1.74 -10.99 8.56
CA ASN A 77 -1.76 -12.43 8.34
C ASN A 77 -2.03 -12.77 6.86
N ASP A 78 -2.88 -11.99 6.20
CA ASP A 78 -3.14 -12.09 4.76
C ASP A 78 -3.50 -10.72 4.17
N ILE A 79 -3.34 -10.56 2.86
CA ILE A 79 -3.73 -9.36 2.11
C ILE A 79 -4.34 -9.74 0.76
N HIS A 80 -5.49 -9.15 0.45
CA HIS A 80 -6.24 -9.40 -0.79
C HIS A 80 -6.14 -8.25 -1.76
N HIS A 81 -6.26 -7.01 -1.27
CA HIS A 81 -6.22 -5.84 -2.11
C HIS A 81 -5.52 -4.70 -1.38
N CYS A 82 -4.78 -3.86 -2.11
CA CYS A 82 -4.11 -2.71 -1.53
C CYS A 82 -3.80 -1.65 -2.59
N PHE A 83 -4.02 -0.39 -2.24
CA PHE A 83 -3.51 0.75 -2.98
C PHE A 83 -2.79 1.69 -2.02
N LEU A 84 -1.46 1.76 -2.14
CA LEU A 84 -0.58 2.49 -1.24
C LEU A 84 0.44 3.31 -2.03
N ALA A 85 0.46 4.63 -1.81
CA ALA A 85 1.38 5.53 -2.52
C ALA A 85 2.24 6.33 -1.56
N ALA A 86 3.53 6.48 -1.87
CA ALA A 86 4.38 7.49 -1.25
C ALA A 86 4.29 8.77 -2.08
N LEU A 87 3.91 9.90 -1.46
CA LEU A 87 3.65 11.16 -2.16
C LEU A 87 4.43 12.32 -1.54
N SER A 88 4.91 13.23 -2.39
CA SER A 88 5.48 14.52 -1.95
C SER A 88 4.41 15.55 -1.54
N SER A 89 3.17 15.34 -1.95
CA SER A 89 2.00 16.14 -1.56
C SER A 89 0.74 15.28 -1.60
N PRO A 90 -0.22 15.47 -0.65
CA PRO A 90 -1.50 14.75 -0.65
C PRO A 90 -2.21 14.85 -1.99
N LYS A 91 -2.92 13.78 -2.35
CA LYS A 91 -3.63 13.68 -3.62
C LYS A 91 -4.88 12.84 -3.49
N ASN A 92 -5.90 13.19 -4.24
CA ASN A 92 -7.13 12.41 -4.30
C ASN A 92 -6.90 11.07 -4.99
N TYR A 93 -7.55 10.03 -4.48
CA TYR A 93 -7.52 8.70 -5.05
C TYR A 93 -7.89 8.70 -6.54
N ASP A 94 -8.94 9.45 -6.87
CA ASP A 94 -9.47 9.64 -8.22
C ASP A 94 -8.42 10.11 -9.24
N SER A 95 -7.48 10.95 -8.80
CA SER A 95 -6.39 11.43 -9.66
C SER A 95 -5.35 10.34 -9.90
N LEU A 96 -5.04 9.55 -8.86
CA LEU A 96 -4.05 8.46 -8.95
C LEU A 96 -4.54 7.31 -9.85
N ILE A 97 -5.82 6.92 -9.76
CA ILE A 97 -6.40 5.90 -10.63
C ILE A 97 -6.52 6.37 -12.10
N LYS A 98 -6.63 7.69 -12.33
CA LYS A 98 -6.59 8.30 -13.66
C LYS A 98 -5.15 8.46 -14.20
N GLY A 99 -4.15 8.04 -13.44
CA GLY A 99 -2.75 8.00 -13.87
C GLY A 99 -1.94 9.26 -13.57
N ASP A 100 -2.44 10.18 -12.75
CA ASP A 100 -1.69 11.37 -12.37
C ASP A 100 -0.72 11.07 -11.23
N TYR A 101 0.47 10.58 -11.58
CA TYR A 101 1.54 10.23 -10.65
C TYR A 101 2.57 11.34 -10.43
N SER A 102 2.25 12.59 -10.76
CA SER A 102 3.19 13.73 -10.69
C SER A 102 3.82 13.99 -9.31
N SER A 103 3.14 13.59 -8.22
CA SER A 103 3.64 13.69 -6.84
C SER A 103 4.11 12.34 -6.26
N CYS A 104 4.07 11.26 -7.04
CA CYS A 104 4.43 9.93 -6.56
C CYS A 104 5.94 9.75 -6.48
N GLN A 105 6.40 9.17 -5.37
CA GLN A 105 7.75 8.67 -5.16
C GLN A 105 7.76 7.13 -5.25
N ALA A 106 6.69 6.50 -4.78
CA ALA A 106 6.43 5.08 -4.96
C ALA A 106 4.93 4.79 -5.01
N LEU A 107 4.55 3.68 -5.64
CA LEU A 107 3.19 3.16 -5.67
C LEU A 107 3.23 1.64 -5.54
N ILE A 108 2.48 1.08 -4.60
CA ILE A 108 2.25 -0.35 -4.43
C ILE A 108 0.78 -0.62 -4.69
N GLN A 109 0.52 -1.59 -5.56
CA GLN A 109 -0.82 -2.09 -5.83
C GLN A 109 -0.82 -3.62 -5.70
N ILE A 110 -1.83 -4.15 -5.00
CA ILE A 110 -2.16 -5.58 -4.95
C ILE A 110 -3.59 -5.70 -5.44
N PHE A 111 -3.83 -6.57 -6.42
CA PHE A 111 -5.12 -6.68 -7.10
C PHE A 111 -5.75 -8.05 -6.83
N ASP A 112 -6.78 -8.07 -5.99
CA ASP A 112 -7.66 -9.23 -5.74
C ASP A 112 -6.90 -10.56 -5.52
N SER A 113 -5.79 -10.52 -4.77
CA SER A 113 -4.90 -11.67 -4.51
C SER A 113 -4.29 -12.35 -5.75
N THR A 114 -4.36 -11.72 -6.93
CA THR A 114 -3.87 -12.29 -8.19
C THR A 114 -2.46 -11.81 -8.52
N GLU A 115 -2.28 -10.49 -8.61
CA GLU A 115 -1.03 -9.87 -9.01
C GLU A 115 -0.69 -8.66 -8.13
N TRP A 116 0.57 -8.27 -8.15
CA TRP A 116 1.07 -7.06 -7.52
C TRP A 116 1.91 -6.24 -8.48
N GLU A 117 1.94 -4.94 -8.22
CA GLU A 117 2.80 -4.00 -8.92
C GLU A 117 3.44 -3.01 -7.93
N LEU A 118 4.73 -2.74 -8.13
CA LEU A 118 5.50 -1.73 -7.43
C LEU A 118 6.11 -0.79 -8.48
N ARG A 119 5.77 0.49 -8.40
CA ARG A 119 6.41 1.56 -9.18
C ARG A 119 7.26 2.42 -8.25
N ILE A 120 8.49 2.71 -8.65
CA ILE A 120 9.39 3.66 -7.97
C ILE A 120 9.69 4.79 -8.96
N PHE A 121 9.47 6.02 -8.52
CA PHE A 121 9.63 7.24 -9.30
C PHE A 121 10.87 7.96 -8.77
N ASP A 122 11.92 8.00 -9.58
CA ASP A 122 13.21 8.65 -9.27
C ASP A 122 13.11 10.18 -9.33
#